data_AF-A0A1F6CPM1-F1
#
_entry.id   AF-A0A1F6CPM1-F1
#
_cell.length_a   1.000
_cell.length_b   1.000
_cell.length_c   1.000
_cell.angle_alpha   90.00
_cell.angle_beta   90.00
_cell.angle_gamma   90.00
#
_symmetry.space_group_name_H-M   'P 1'
#
loop_
_entity.id
_entity.type
_entity.pdbx_description
1 polymer ?
#
loop_
_entity_poly.entity_id
_entity_poly.type
_entity_poly.pdbx_seq_one_letter_code
_entity_poly.pdbx_strand_id
1 'polypeptide(L)'
;MRNVINIIGRFYLYQKERFPVLPLLLGIIPATLSSSAVLPSNLTVATFCAAVAGSFAYLLHVRIVDELRDFEHDVLYHPTRPLQSGAISRRELRYVDVTAVPIRRHIEKRAPIC
;
A
#
# COMPACT_ATOMS: atom_id res chain seq x y z
N MET A 1 14.28 26.03 -3.47
CA MET A 1 14.42 24.67 -4.05
C MET A 1 14.25 23.64 -2.94
N ARG A 2 13.04 23.10 -2.75
CA ARG A 2 12.72 22.12 -1.70
C ARG A 2 13.06 20.73 -2.28
N ASN A 3 14.22 20.20 -1.93
CA ASN A 3 14.91 19.06 -2.56
C ASN A 3 14.01 17.83 -2.76
N VAL A 4 13.89 17.37 -4.02
CA VAL A 4 13.18 16.15 -4.44
C VAL A 4 13.80 14.88 -3.84
N ILE A 5 15.09 14.93 -3.49
CA ILE A 5 15.84 13.88 -2.79
C ILE A 5 15.22 13.56 -1.40
N ASN A 6 14.37 14.44 -0.85
CA ASN A 6 13.75 14.28 0.46
C ASN A 6 12.36 13.62 0.42
N ILE A 7 11.70 13.46 -0.73
CA ILE A 7 10.35 12.86 -0.79
C ILE A 7 10.40 11.36 -0.57
N ILE A 8 11.31 10.67 -1.25
CA ILE A 8 11.48 9.21 -1.12
C ILE A 8 11.93 8.85 0.30
N GLY A 9 12.84 9.64 0.89
CA GLY A 9 13.28 9.44 2.27
C GLY A 9 12.18 9.66 3.30
N ARG A 10 11.35 10.70 3.13
CA ARG A 10 10.18 10.97 3.99
C ARG A 10 9.11 9.90 3.84
N PHE A 11 8.87 9.44 2.61
CA PHE A 11 7.96 8.33 2.34
C PHE A 11 8.48 7.01 2.93
N TYR A 12 9.78 6.75 2.86
CA TYR A 12 10.41 5.59 3.48
C TYR A 12 10.31 5.62 5.02
N LEU A 13 10.52 6.78 5.63
CA LEU A 13 10.31 6.98 7.07
C LEU A 13 8.86 6.73 7.46
N TYR A 14 7.93 7.31 6.70
CA TYR A 14 6.49 7.08 6.85
C TYR A 14 6.14 5.59 6.76
N GLN A 15 6.65 4.90 5.74
CA GLN A 15 6.40 3.48 5.55
C GLN A 15 6.99 2.66 6.69
N LYS A 16 8.19 2.99 7.18
CA LYS A 16 8.81 2.31 8.32
C LYS A 16 8.00 2.46 9.62
N GLU A 17 7.45 3.63 9.88
CA GLU A 17 6.69 3.92 11.11
C GLU A 17 5.23 3.41 11.07
N ARG A 18 4.56 3.51 9.91
CA ARG A 18 3.12 3.24 9.78
C ARG A 18 2.80 1.94 9.06
N PHE A 19 3.69 1.49 8.18
CA PHE A 19 3.44 0.37 7.28
C PHE A 19 4.67 -0.54 7.18
N PRO A 20 5.03 -1.24 8.28
CA PRO A 20 6.24 -2.05 8.28
C PRO A 20 6.10 -3.14 7.21
N VAL A 21 6.90 -3.01 6.16
CA VAL A 21 6.79 -3.84 4.95
C VAL A 21 7.12 -5.30 5.26
N LEU A 22 8.07 -5.55 6.16
CA LEU A 22 8.53 -6.90 6.48
C LEU A 22 7.42 -7.75 7.15
N PRO A 23 6.75 -7.31 8.24
CA PRO A 23 5.60 -8.02 8.79
C PRO A 23 4.45 -8.17 7.80
N LEU A 24 4.23 -7.16 6.96
CA LEU A 24 3.14 -7.18 5.97
C LEU A 24 3.38 -8.24 4.89
N LEU A 25 4.59 -8.31 4.35
CA LEU A 25 4.97 -9.37 3.40
C LEU A 25 4.93 -10.75 4.06
N LEU A 26 5.30 -10.85 5.34
CA LEU A 26 5.18 -12.09 6.10
C LEU A 26 3.72 -12.53 6.29
N GLY A 27 2.75 -11.62 6.20
CA GLY A 27 1.32 -11.96 6.17
C GLY A 27 0.82 -12.28 4.76
N ILE A 28 1.17 -11.47 3.77
CA ILE A 28 0.67 -11.61 2.39
C ILE A 28 1.21 -12.88 1.75
N ILE A 29 2.51 -13.17 1.86
CA ILE A 29 3.15 -14.29 1.15
C ILE A 29 2.58 -15.65 1.58
N PRO A 30 2.45 -15.98 2.87
CA PRO A 30 1.81 -17.23 3.29
C PRO A 30 0.32 -17.28 2.90
N ALA A 31 -0.40 -16.16 2.97
CA ALA A 31 -1.81 -16.10 2.56
C ALA A 31 -1.99 -16.37 1.06
N THR A 32 -1.14 -15.79 0.20
CA THR A 32 -1.16 -16.04 -1.25
C THR A 32 -0.70 -17.45 -1.59
N LEU A 33 0.30 -18.00 -0.88
CA LEU A 33 0.75 -19.38 -1.03
C LEU A 33 -0.35 -20.37 -0.64
N SER A 34 -1.02 -20.17 0.49
CA SER A 34 -2.14 -21.01 0.91
C SER A 34 -3.27 -20.97 -0.11
N SER A 35 -3.60 -19.79 -0.63
CA SER A 35 -4.61 -19.63 -1.69
C SER A 35 -4.21 -20.28 -3.01
N SER A 36 -2.90 -20.40 -3.29
CA SER A 36 -2.43 -21.07 -4.50
C SER A 36 -2.63 -22.59 -4.48
N ALA A 37 -2.72 -23.20 -3.30
CA ALA A 37 -2.91 -24.65 -3.15
C ALA A 37 -4.29 -25.13 -3.62
N VAL A 38 -5.28 -24.24 -3.67
CA VAL A 38 -6.65 -24.56 -4.12
C VAL A 38 -6.91 -24.20 -5.58
N LEU A 39 -5.94 -23.57 -6.27
CA LEU A 39 -6.09 -23.15 -7.65
C LEU A 39 -5.67 -24.27 -8.63
N PRO A 40 -6.38 -24.45 -9.75
CA PRO A 40 -5.98 -25.40 -10.78
C PRO A 40 -4.60 -25.02 -11.36
N SER A 41 -3.88 -26.03 -11.86
CA SER A 41 -2.43 -26.09 -12.16
C SER A 41 -1.80 -25.04 -13.09
N ASN A 42 -2.50 -23.98 -13.43
CA ASN A 42 -2.06 -22.91 -14.34
C ASN A 42 -1.45 -21.71 -13.59
N LEU A 43 -0.92 -21.92 -12.38
CA LEU A 43 -0.31 -20.85 -11.62
C LEU A 43 1.09 -20.56 -12.15
N THR A 44 1.27 -19.36 -12.67
CA THR A 44 2.59 -18.85 -13.08
C THR A 44 3.20 -18.02 -11.96
N VAL A 45 4.53 -17.92 -11.94
CA VAL A 45 5.25 -16.99 -11.05
C VAL A 45 4.75 -15.56 -11.26
N ALA A 46 4.41 -15.19 -12.50
CA ALA A 46 3.83 -13.89 -12.83
C ALA A 46 2.49 -13.65 -12.13
N THR A 47 1.59 -14.63 -12.11
CA THR A 47 0.30 -14.51 -11.41
C THR A 47 0.46 -14.44 -9.89
N PHE A 48 1.43 -15.16 -9.32
CA PHE A 48 1.75 -15.07 -7.90
C PHE A 48 2.30 -13.69 -7.52
N CYS A 49 3.28 -13.18 -8.27
CA CYS A 49 3.83 -11.84 -8.07
C CYS A 49 2.76 -10.76 -8.23
N ALA A 50 1.85 -10.90 -9.20
CA ALA A 50 0.73 -9.99 -9.37
C ALA A 50 -0.23 -10.02 -8.16
N ALA A 51 -0.55 -11.20 -7.61
CA ALA A 51 -1.40 -11.33 -6.43
C ALA A 51 -0.77 -10.71 -5.17
N VAL A 52 0.53 -10.90 -4.96
CA VAL A 52 1.28 -10.26 -3.86
C VAL A 52 1.31 -8.74 -4.04
N ALA A 53 1.64 -8.25 -5.24
CA ALA A 53 1.68 -6.82 -5.55
C ALA A 53 0.28 -6.17 -5.41
N GLY A 54 -0.76 -6.86 -5.86
CA GLY A 54 -2.16 -6.40 -5.72
C GLY A 54 -2.60 -6.33 -4.27
N SER A 55 -2.32 -7.36 -3.48
CA SER A 55 -2.59 -7.38 -2.04
C SER A 55 -1.85 -6.27 -1.30
N PHE A 56 -0.57 -6.06 -1.64
CA PHE A 56 0.24 -4.99 -1.07
C PHE A 56 -0.34 -3.61 -1.41
N ALA A 57 -0.67 -3.36 -2.68
CA ALA A 57 -1.27 -2.11 -3.12
C ALA A 57 -2.63 -1.86 -2.46
N TYR A 58 -3.45 -2.89 -2.26
CA TYR A 58 -4.73 -2.78 -1.58
C TYR A 58 -4.56 -2.38 -0.10
N LEU A 59 -3.66 -3.05 0.63
CA LEU A 59 -3.40 -2.70 2.02
C LEU A 59 -2.80 -1.30 2.16
N LEU A 60 -1.93 -0.88 1.23
CA LEU A 60 -1.42 0.47 1.16
C LEU A 60 -2.55 1.48 0.95
N HIS A 61 -3.47 1.22 0.01
CA HIS A 61 -4.63 2.07 -0.27
C HIS A 61 -5.51 2.27 0.97
N VAL A 62 -5.92 1.18 1.63
CA VAL A 62 -6.76 1.24 2.83
C VAL A 62 -6.10 2.09 3.92
N ARG A 63 -4.78 1.95 4.11
CA ARG A 63 -4.04 2.73 5.11
C ARG A 63 -3.97 4.21 4.79
N ILE A 64 -3.74 4.56 3.53
CA ILE A 64 -3.74 5.96 3.08
C ILE A 64 -5.14 6.58 3.29
N VAL A 65 -6.20 5.83 2.97
CA VAL A 65 -7.58 6.29 3.16
C VAL A 65 -7.90 6.50 4.65
N ASP A 66 -7.52 5.57 5.52
CA ASP A 66 -7.71 5.71 6.97
C ASP A 66 -7.01 6.96 7.52
N GLU A 67 -5.76 7.22 7.15
CA GLU A 67 -5.05 8.41 7.62
C GLU A 67 -5.64 9.73 7.09
N LEU A 68 -6.15 9.72 5.86
CA LEU A 68 -6.84 10.90 5.31
C LEU A 68 -8.18 11.15 6.01
N ARG A 69 -8.88 10.07 6.39
CA ARG A 69 -10.16 10.13 7.10
C ARG A 69 -9.97 10.59 8.55
N ASP A 70 -8.96 10.07 9.24
CA ASP A 70 -8.70 10.33 10.66
C ASP A 70 -7.85 11.59 10.88
N PHE A 71 -7.50 12.32 9.82
CA PHE A 71 -6.59 13.46 9.88
C PHE A 71 -7.00 14.49 10.95
N GLU A 72 -8.26 14.91 10.99
CA GLU A 72 -8.72 15.97 11.90
C GLU A 72 -8.63 15.53 13.37
N HIS A 73 -8.92 14.27 13.64
CA HIS A 73 -8.81 13.68 14.96
C HIS A 73 -7.35 13.50 15.37
N ASP A 74 -6.52 12.97 14.47
CA ASP A 74 -5.10 12.71 14.72
C ASP A 74 -4.26 13.98 14.86
N VAL A 75 -4.65 15.10 14.25
CA VAL A 75 -3.97 16.39 14.48
C VAL A 75 -4.07 16.82 15.94
N LEU A 76 -5.19 16.51 16.60
CA LEU A 76 -5.41 16.89 18.00
C LEU A 76 -4.65 15.97 18.97
N TYR A 77 -4.63 14.66 18.71
CA TYR A 77 -4.12 13.66 19.65
C TYR A 77 -2.73 13.10 19.31
N HIS A 78 -2.29 13.24 18.05
CA HIS A 78 -1.05 12.64 17.55
C HIS A 78 -0.30 13.56 16.56
N PRO A 79 0.10 14.77 16.96
CA PRO A 79 0.73 15.74 16.08
C PRO A 79 2.12 15.32 15.58
N THR A 80 2.76 14.35 16.24
CA THR A 80 4.09 13.82 15.86
C THR A 80 4.06 12.93 14.62
N ARG A 81 2.88 12.51 14.16
CA ARG A 81 2.73 11.63 13.00
C ARG A 81 3.20 12.32 11.69
N PRO A 82 3.72 11.59 10.69
CA PRO A 82 4.32 12.19 9.50
C PRO A 82 3.35 13.05 8.66
N LEU A 83 2.07 12.67 8.60
CA LEU A 83 1.06 13.42 7.86
C LEU A 83 0.62 14.70 8.61
N GLN A 84 0.47 14.60 9.92
CA GLN A 84 -0.02 15.65 10.82
C GLN A 84 1.06 16.70 11.11
N SER A 85 2.31 16.27 11.22
CA SER A 85 3.50 17.14 11.36
C SER A 85 3.86 17.90 10.08
N GLY A 86 3.19 17.63 8.96
CA GLY A 86 3.52 18.20 7.65
C GLY A 86 4.77 17.60 7.01
N ALA A 87 5.26 16.46 7.54
CA ALA A 87 6.33 15.69 6.92
C ALA A 87 5.91 15.07 5.57
N ILE A 88 4.62 14.91 5.30
CA ILE A 88 4.09 14.56 3.96
C ILE A 88 2.79 15.33 3.74
N SER A 89 2.58 15.87 2.53
CA SER A 89 1.34 16.56 2.18
C SER A 89 0.23 15.56 1.84
N ARG A 90 -1.03 15.87 2.24
CA ARG A 90 -2.21 15.07 1.85
C ARG A 90 -2.32 14.90 0.32
N ARG A 91 -1.85 15.89 -0.45
CA ARG A 91 -1.83 15.82 -1.91
C ARG A 91 -0.80 14.79 -2.41
N GLU A 92 0.38 14.72 -1.80
CA GLU A 92 1.43 13.76 -2.15
C GLU A 92 0.96 12.32 -1.89
N LEU A 93 0.33 12.07 -0.73
CA LEU A 93 -0.28 10.78 -0.40
C LEU A 93 -1.39 10.39 -1.39
N ARG A 94 -2.26 11.33 -1.76
CA ARG A 94 -3.31 11.08 -2.76
C ARG A 94 -2.73 10.76 -4.14
N TYR A 95 -1.62 11.39 -4.54
CA TYR A 95 -0.94 11.03 -5.79
C TYR A 95 -0.39 9.60 -5.74
N VAL A 96 0.28 9.21 -4.65
CA VAL A 96 0.76 7.83 -4.46
C VAL A 96 -0.39 6.85 -4.55
N ASP A 97 -1.50 7.15 -3.90
CA ASP A 97 -2.69 6.31 -3.90
C ASP A 97 -3.27 6.11 -5.31
N VAL A 98 -3.51 7.21 -6.04
CA VAL A 98 -4.03 7.16 -7.41
C VAL A 98 -3.08 6.42 -8.36
N THR A 99 -1.77 6.51 -8.15
CA THR A 99 -0.79 5.75 -8.95
C THR A 99 -0.73 4.27 -8.60
N ALA A 100 -1.14 3.86 -7.39
CA ALA A 100 -1.23 2.46 -6.99
C ALA A 100 -2.48 1.76 -7.56
N VAL A 101 -3.60 2.48 -7.70
CA VAL A 101 -4.89 1.97 -8.24
C VAL A 101 -4.84 1.36 -9.65
N PRO A 102 -4.07 1.85 -10.66
CA PRO A 102 -4.03 1.21 -11.97
C PRO A 102 -3.47 -0.22 -11.93
N ILE A 103 -2.61 -0.56 -10.97
CA ILE A 103 -2.14 -1.94 -10.75
C ILE A 103 -3.33 -2.85 -10.43
N ARG A 104 -4.26 -2.38 -9.59
CA ARG A 104 -5.51 -3.09 -9.28
C ARG A 104 -6.36 -3.30 -10.54
N ARG A 105 -6.61 -2.25 -11.32
CA ARG A 105 -7.47 -2.32 -12.52
C ARG A 105 -6.96 -3.32 -13.56
N HIS A 106 -5.66 -3.58 -13.60
CA HIS A 106 -5.08 -4.56 -14.52
C HIS A 106 -5.25 -6.01 -14.03
N ILE A 107 -5.25 -6.25 -12.71
CA ILE A 107 -5.43 -7.58 -12.12
C ILE A 107 -6.90 -8.00 -12.14
N GLU A 108 -7.83 -7.08 -11.83
CA GLU A 108 -9.26 -7.38 -11.74
C GLU A 108 -9.90 -7.69 -13.11
N LYS A 109 -9.35 -7.15 -14.20
CA LYS A 109 -9.80 -7.48 -15.56
C LYS A 109 -9.40 -8.89 -16.03
N ARG A 110 -8.52 -9.59 -15.30
CA ARG A 110 -7.92 -10.86 -15.72
C ARG A 110 -8.39 -12.08 -14.92
N ALA A 111 -9.24 -11.89 -13.92
CA ALA A 111 -9.89 -12.96 -13.18
C ALA A 111 -11.27 -13.24 -13.81
N PRO A 112 -11.44 -14.30 -14.61
CA PRO A 112 -12.78 -14.83 -14.86
C PRO A 112 -13.32 -15.33 -13.52
N ILE A 113 -14.40 -14.70 -13.08
CA ILE A 113 -15.21 -15.16 -11.97
C ILE A 113 -15.81 -16.51 -12.44
N CYS A 114 -15.32 -17.61 -11.88
CA CYS A 114 -16.00 -18.90 -11.95
C CYS A 114 -17.03 -18.98 -10.82
#